data_AF-A0AAV8X1G7-F1
#
_entry.id   AF-A0AAV8X1G7-F1
#
_cell.length_a   1.000
_cell.length_b   1.000
_cell.length_c   1.000
_cell.angle_alpha   90.00
_cell.angle_beta   90.00
_cell.angle_gamma   90.00
#
_symmetry.space_group_name_H-M   'P 1'
#
loop_
_entity.id
_entity.type
_entity.pdbx_description
1 polymer ?
#
loop_
_entity_poly.entity_id
_entity_poly.type
_entity_poly.pdbx_seq_one_letter_code
_entity_poly.pdbx_strand_id
1 'polypeptide(L)'
;MTYIGPVLISVNPYQQLDIYGPKDVKDYDNKHFFEVPPHVFAITDTAYRSLKEENQEQCILISGESGAGKTEASKKVLEYIAEVTDHKGEVEKVKNKLLFSNPVLEAFGNAKTNRNDNSSRFGKYMDIQFNYEFRKQLCINFCNEKLQQLFIELTLKSEQDEYEKEGIEWQHVEFFDNKIICDLIEEKHKGLIAFMDEECLRPGEPNDKTLLAKFNTKLSYHPHYISHQKADIKLQKIMGRDVSLFINNAATDFNFNSV
;
A
#
# COMPACT_ATOMS: atom_id res chain seq x y z
N MET A 1 7.80 26.86 10.34
CA MET A 1 8.28 25.59 10.93
C MET A 1 9.60 25.87 11.60
N THR A 2 10.00 25.07 12.60
CA THR A 2 11.23 25.29 13.38
C THR A 2 11.84 23.95 13.80
N TYR A 3 13.18 23.86 13.89
CA TYR A 3 13.86 22.66 14.39
C TYR A 3 14.06 22.65 15.91
N ILE A 4 14.00 21.45 16.49
CA ILE A 4 14.60 21.09 17.77
C ILE A 4 15.46 19.86 17.54
N GLY A 5 16.75 20.07 17.26
CA GLY A 5 17.63 18.98 16.80
C GLY A 5 17.07 18.34 15.52
N PRO A 6 16.91 17.01 15.45
CA PRO A 6 16.32 16.33 14.29
C PRO A 6 14.78 16.43 14.24
N VAL A 7 14.13 17.01 15.25
CA VAL A 7 12.66 17.13 15.31
C VAL A 7 12.21 18.41 14.61
N LEU A 8 11.20 18.30 13.75
CA LEU A 8 10.55 19.45 13.10
C LEU A 8 9.24 19.80 13.80
N ILE A 9 9.13 21.05 14.25
CA ILE A 9 7.88 21.63 14.72
C ILE A 9 7.18 22.33 13.55
N SER A 10 6.00 21.85 13.20
CA SER A 10 5.11 22.47 12.22
C SER A 10 3.88 23.06 12.90
N VAL A 11 3.54 24.30 12.54
CA VAL A 11 2.33 24.98 13.01
C VAL A 11 1.44 25.16 11.79
N ASN A 12 0.19 24.71 11.90
CA ASN A 12 -0.78 24.83 10.81
C ASN A 12 -1.10 26.32 10.55
N PRO A 13 -0.80 26.86 9.35
CA PRO A 13 -1.08 28.26 9.04
C PRO A 13 -2.56 28.53 8.72
N TYR A 14 -3.40 27.50 8.59
CA TYR A 14 -4.81 27.60 8.14
C TYR A 14 -5.00 28.31 6.79
N GLN A 15 -3.94 28.40 5.99
CA GLN A 15 -3.94 28.96 4.65
C GLN A 15 -2.89 28.25 3.80
N GLN A 16 -3.05 28.32 2.49
CA GLN A 16 -2.03 27.80 1.57
C GLN A 16 -0.84 28.75 1.54
N LEU A 17 0.35 28.20 1.77
CA LEU A 17 1.62 28.92 1.66
C LEU A 17 2.33 28.46 0.40
N ASP A 18 2.99 29.41 -0.29
CA ASP A 18 3.80 29.15 -1.48
C ASP A 18 5.21 28.72 -1.08
N ILE A 19 5.31 27.56 -0.41
CA ILE A 19 6.56 26.97 0.12
C ILE A 19 6.68 25.48 -0.22
N TYR A 20 5.80 24.97 -1.08
CA TYR A 20 5.72 23.55 -1.46
C TYR A 20 5.78 23.36 -2.98
N GLY A 21 6.31 24.34 -3.70
CA GLY A 21 6.42 24.31 -5.15
C GLY A 21 7.60 23.46 -5.65
N PRO A 22 7.70 23.23 -6.96
CA PRO A 22 8.81 22.49 -7.56
C PRO A 22 10.19 23.13 -7.31
N LYS A 23 10.21 24.46 -7.13
CA LYS A 23 11.42 25.18 -6.74
C LYS A 23 11.86 24.78 -5.34
N ASP A 24 10.92 24.77 -4.39
CA ASP A 24 11.22 24.39 -3.01
C ASP A 24 11.76 22.97 -2.96
N VAL A 25 11.13 22.02 -3.67
CA VAL A 25 11.63 20.63 -3.74
C VAL A 25 13.12 20.59 -4.13
N LYS A 26 13.52 21.34 -5.16
CA LYS A 26 14.92 21.42 -5.61
C LYS A 26 15.84 22.10 -4.59
N ASP A 27 15.36 23.09 -3.87
CA ASP A 27 16.14 23.79 -2.85
C ASP A 27 16.48 22.86 -1.65
N TYR A 28 15.68 21.81 -1.43
CA TYR A 28 15.87 20.82 -0.36
C TYR A 28 16.48 19.48 -0.82
N ASP A 29 16.48 19.19 -2.13
CA ASP A 29 17.00 17.93 -2.70
C ASP A 29 18.51 17.79 -2.50
N ASN A 30 18.92 16.65 -1.93
CA ASN A 30 20.32 16.31 -1.61
C ASN A 30 21.01 17.38 -0.74
N LYS A 31 20.28 17.94 0.24
CA LYS A 31 20.81 18.90 1.21
C LYS A 31 20.75 18.34 2.62
N HIS A 32 21.75 18.64 3.42
CA HIS A 32 21.65 18.35 4.85
C HIS A 32 20.68 19.33 5.51
N PHE A 33 19.84 18.84 6.45
CA PHE A 33 18.78 19.65 7.06
C PHE A 33 19.29 20.90 7.82
N PHE A 34 20.57 20.95 8.19
CA PHE A 34 21.20 22.12 8.83
C PHE A 34 21.71 23.17 7.83
N GLU A 35 21.79 22.85 6.54
CA GLU A 35 22.21 23.77 5.47
C GLU A 35 21.04 24.58 4.91
N VAL A 36 19.82 24.20 5.24
CA VAL A 36 18.57 24.73 4.69
C VAL A 36 17.63 25.19 5.81
N PRO A 37 16.73 26.14 5.53
CA PRO A 37 15.75 26.59 6.53
C PRO A 37 14.84 25.45 7.00
N PRO A 38 14.23 25.55 8.20
CA PRO A 38 13.35 24.52 8.69
C PRO A 38 12.14 24.25 7.80
N HIS A 39 12.07 23.04 7.26
CA HIS A 39 11.01 22.62 6.35
C HIS A 39 10.75 21.12 6.40
N VAL A 40 9.53 20.70 6.03
CA VAL A 40 9.14 19.28 5.96
C VAL A 40 9.99 18.52 4.94
N PHE A 41 10.33 19.16 3.83
CA PHE A 41 11.15 18.55 2.77
C PHE A 41 12.55 18.17 3.23
N ALA A 42 13.17 18.94 4.13
CA ALA A 42 14.49 18.59 4.67
C ALA A 42 14.48 17.30 5.51
N ILE A 43 13.41 17.06 6.29
CA ILE A 43 13.24 15.82 7.05
C ILE A 43 12.98 14.66 6.09
N THR A 44 12.14 14.88 5.08
CA THR A 44 11.84 13.88 4.06
C THR A 44 13.07 13.50 3.24
N ASP A 45 13.88 14.47 2.80
CA ASP A 45 15.13 14.25 2.07
C ASP A 45 16.12 13.43 2.91
N THR A 46 16.27 13.79 4.19
CA THR A 46 17.17 13.06 5.10
C THR A 46 16.75 11.60 5.25
N ALA A 47 15.45 11.34 5.43
CA ALA A 47 14.92 9.98 5.47
C ALA A 47 15.13 9.27 4.12
N TYR A 48 14.76 9.90 3.01
CA TYR A 48 14.87 9.31 1.68
C TYR A 48 16.31 8.97 1.28
N ARG A 49 17.28 9.84 1.58
CA ARG A 49 18.71 9.55 1.37
C ARG A 49 19.19 8.41 2.24
N SER A 50 18.83 8.37 3.53
CA SER A 50 19.19 7.26 4.42
C SER A 50 18.63 5.92 3.90
N LEU A 51 17.43 5.95 3.33
CA LEU A 51 16.84 4.78 2.66
C LEU A 51 17.63 4.39 1.40
N LYS A 52 17.98 5.35 0.53
CA LYS A 52 18.61 5.10 -0.78
C LYS A 52 20.10 4.75 -0.67
N GLU A 53 20.84 5.42 0.19
CA GLU A 53 22.30 5.33 0.31
C GLU A 53 22.72 4.28 1.34
N GLU A 54 21.97 4.15 2.45
CA GLU A 54 22.33 3.27 3.56
C GLU A 54 21.46 2.00 3.64
N ASN A 55 20.45 1.86 2.76
CA ASN A 55 19.46 0.76 2.79
C ASN A 55 18.78 0.58 4.16
N GLN A 56 18.57 1.69 4.89
CA GLN A 56 17.91 1.66 6.19
C GLN A 56 16.42 1.96 6.07
N GLU A 57 15.57 1.12 6.65
CA GLU A 57 14.13 1.38 6.76
C GLU A 57 13.87 2.66 7.58
N GLN A 58 12.93 3.49 7.10
CA GLN A 58 12.66 4.81 7.69
C GLN A 58 11.22 4.93 8.16
N CYS A 59 11.02 5.66 9.26
CA CYS A 59 9.70 5.97 9.78
C CYS A 59 9.62 7.46 10.15
N ILE A 60 8.67 8.17 9.55
CA ILE A 60 8.37 9.57 9.89
C ILE A 60 7.11 9.58 10.78
N LEU A 61 7.30 9.82 12.07
CA LEU A 61 6.19 9.93 13.03
C LEU A 61 5.63 11.36 13.05
N ILE A 62 4.35 11.50 12.74
CA ILE A 62 3.65 12.80 12.78
C ILE A 62 2.62 12.79 13.91
N SER A 63 2.90 13.53 14.98
CA SER A 63 2.04 13.66 16.15
C SER A 63 1.47 15.07 16.31
N GLY A 64 0.30 15.18 16.94
CA GLY A 64 -0.31 16.47 17.26
C GLY A 64 -1.82 16.36 17.47
N GLU A 65 -2.42 17.42 18.01
CA GLU A 65 -3.87 17.50 18.21
C GLU A 65 -4.66 17.46 16.90
N SER A 66 -5.96 17.23 17.00
CA SER A 66 -6.86 17.20 15.84
C SER A 66 -6.88 18.56 15.14
N GLY A 67 -6.66 18.60 13.82
CA GLY A 67 -6.57 19.86 13.06
C GLY A 67 -5.18 20.52 13.05
N ALA A 68 -4.18 19.95 13.73
CA ALA A 68 -2.81 20.47 13.76
C ALA A 68 -2.06 20.38 12.41
N GLY A 69 -2.68 19.87 11.34
CA GLY A 69 -2.06 19.73 10.03
C GLY A 69 -1.33 18.41 9.78
N LYS A 70 -1.56 17.37 10.60
CA LYS A 70 -0.91 16.05 10.44
C LYS A 70 -1.12 15.44 9.05
N THR A 71 -2.37 15.45 8.58
CA THR A 71 -2.74 14.93 7.26
C THR A 71 -2.04 15.68 6.14
N GLU A 72 -1.99 17.01 6.22
CA GLU A 72 -1.30 17.85 5.23
C GLU A 72 0.21 17.62 5.24
N ALA A 73 0.84 17.54 6.42
CA ALA A 73 2.26 17.21 6.54
C ALA A 73 2.59 15.86 5.88
N SER A 74 1.76 14.85 6.11
CA SER A 74 1.91 13.54 5.46
C SER A 74 1.77 13.62 3.93
N LYS A 75 0.82 14.40 3.41
CA LYS A 75 0.69 14.62 1.95
C LYS A 75 1.96 15.26 1.38
N LYS A 76 2.55 16.25 2.07
CA LYS A 76 3.78 16.92 1.62
C LYS A 76 5.00 16.00 1.64
N VAL A 77 5.09 15.07 2.59
CA VAL A 77 6.10 13.99 2.56
C VAL A 77 5.96 13.16 1.29
N LEU A 78 4.74 12.71 0.97
CA LEU A 78 4.47 11.89 -0.22
C LEU A 78 4.74 12.64 -1.53
N GLU A 79 4.30 13.90 -1.63
CA GLU A 79 4.54 14.75 -2.80
C GLU A 79 6.04 14.94 -3.06
N TYR A 80 6.82 15.19 -2.01
CA TYR A 80 8.26 15.34 -2.13
C TYR A 80 8.91 14.05 -2.66
N ILE A 81 8.60 12.90 -2.04
CA ILE A 81 9.12 11.59 -2.44
C ILE A 81 8.77 11.29 -3.92
N ALA A 82 7.55 11.59 -4.34
CA ALA A 82 7.11 11.38 -5.72
C ALA A 82 7.88 12.23 -6.74
N GLU A 83 8.38 13.40 -6.33
CA GLU A 83 9.12 14.31 -7.20
C GLU A 83 10.62 13.99 -7.29
N VAL A 84 11.23 13.53 -6.18
CA VAL A 84 12.68 13.23 -6.12
C VAL A 84 13.04 11.79 -6.50
N THR A 85 12.07 10.87 -6.46
CA THR A 85 12.29 9.47 -6.83
C THR A 85 12.55 9.29 -8.32
N ASP A 86 13.43 8.35 -8.66
CA ASP A 86 13.68 7.92 -10.04
C ASP A 86 12.47 7.15 -10.64
N HIS A 87 11.53 6.72 -9.79
CA HIS A 87 10.32 5.94 -10.14
C HIS A 87 9.04 6.78 -10.20
N LYS A 88 9.11 8.01 -10.76
CA LYS A 88 8.00 8.98 -10.74
C LYS A 88 6.63 8.39 -11.11
N GLY A 89 6.57 7.56 -12.16
CA GLY A 89 5.31 6.99 -12.65
C GLY A 89 4.64 5.97 -11.71
N GLU A 90 5.40 5.24 -10.89
CA GLU A 90 4.85 4.26 -9.94
C GLU A 90 4.49 4.91 -8.61
N VAL A 91 5.36 5.78 -8.10
CA VAL A 91 5.12 6.50 -6.85
C VAL A 91 3.93 7.45 -7.00
N GLU A 92 3.74 8.07 -8.16
CA GLU A 92 2.55 8.90 -8.43
C GLU A 92 1.26 8.08 -8.36
N LYS A 93 1.26 6.81 -8.80
CA LYS A 93 0.10 5.91 -8.66
C LYS A 93 -0.18 5.60 -7.19
N VAL A 94 0.86 5.30 -6.40
CA VAL A 94 0.73 5.04 -4.96
C VAL A 94 0.22 6.29 -4.24
N LYS A 95 0.81 7.45 -4.52
CA LYS A 95 0.36 8.75 -3.99
C LYS A 95 -1.10 9.00 -4.29
N ASN A 96 -1.52 8.83 -5.55
CA ASN A 96 -2.91 9.05 -5.95
C ASN A 96 -3.84 8.08 -5.23
N LYS A 97 -3.53 6.78 -5.18
CA LYS A 97 -4.33 5.81 -4.40
C LYS A 97 -4.44 6.21 -2.93
N LEU A 98 -3.35 6.64 -2.30
CA LEU A 98 -3.35 7.10 -0.91
C LEU A 98 -4.19 8.37 -0.73
N LEU A 99 -4.07 9.35 -1.62
CA LEU A 99 -4.85 10.59 -1.58
C LEU A 99 -6.34 10.34 -1.77
N PHE A 100 -6.72 9.48 -2.73
CA PHE A 100 -8.11 9.11 -2.99
C PHE A 100 -8.71 8.24 -1.89
N SER A 101 -7.90 7.53 -1.11
CA SER A 101 -8.38 6.76 0.06
C SER A 101 -8.73 7.65 1.26
N ASN A 102 -8.22 8.88 1.34
CA ASN A 102 -8.41 9.75 2.50
C ASN A 102 -9.90 10.05 2.78
N PRO A 103 -10.73 10.46 1.80
CA PRO A 103 -12.16 10.69 2.07
C PRO A 103 -12.88 9.47 2.65
N VAL A 104 -12.51 8.26 2.21
CA VAL A 104 -13.07 7.01 2.74
C VAL A 104 -12.63 6.81 4.19
N LEU A 105 -11.32 6.90 4.46
CA LEU A 105 -10.78 6.77 5.82
C LEU A 105 -11.34 7.83 6.78
N GLU A 106 -11.56 9.05 6.27
CA GLU A 106 -12.18 10.12 7.04
C GLU A 106 -13.67 9.84 7.30
N ALA A 107 -14.43 9.36 6.31
CA ALA A 107 -15.84 9.04 6.48
C ALA A 107 -16.09 7.96 7.54
N PHE A 108 -15.22 6.95 7.64
CA PHE A 108 -15.36 5.85 8.60
C PHE A 108 -14.64 6.08 9.93
N GLY A 109 -13.52 6.80 9.91
CA GLY A 109 -12.61 6.91 11.04
C GLY A 109 -12.59 8.27 11.72
N ASN A 110 -13.21 9.30 11.13
CA ASN A 110 -13.34 10.59 11.78
C ASN A 110 -14.68 10.68 12.53
N ALA A 111 -14.62 11.32 13.69
CA ALA A 111 -15.79 11.62 14.48
C ALA A 111 -15.80 13.10 14.87
N LYS A 112 -17.01 13.65 14.95
CA LYS A 112 -17.22 14.96 15.56
C LYS A 112 -16.95 14.88 17.06
N THR A 113 -16.16 15.83 17.56
CA THR A 113 -15.87 16.03 18.97
C THR A 113 -16.27 17.45 19.38
N ASN A 114 -16.37 17.72 20.67
CA ASN A 114 -16.69 19.06 21.18
C ASN A 114 -15.67 20.16 20.78
N ARG A 115 -14.49 19.78 20.28
CA ARG A 115 -13.40 20.72 19.89
C ARG A 115 -13.06 20.69 18.39
N ASN A 116 -13.52 19.68 17.66
CA ASN A 116 -13.20 19.49 16.25
C ASN A 116 -14.26 18.61 15.58
N ASP A 117 -14.86 19.11 14.51
CA ASP A 117 -15.93 18.45 13.76
C ASP A 117 -15.44 17.25 12.91
N ASN A 118 -14.15 17.15 12.59
CA ASN A 118 -13.57 16.09 11.75
C ASN A 118 -12.30 15.49 12.41
N SER A 119 -12.46 14.84 13.56
CA SER A 119 -11.34 14.30 14.33
C SER A 119 -11.07 12.82 14.04
N SER A 120 -9.91 12.50 13.47
CA SER A 120 -9.48 11.11 13.26
C SER A 120 -9.32 10.38 14.59
N ARG A 121 -10.08 9.30 14.77
CA ARG A 121 -10.07 8.45 15.98
C ARG A 121 -9.23 7.18 15.82
N PHE A 122 -8.44 7.11 14.75
CA PHE A 122 -7.57 5.98 14.42
C PHE A 122 -6.14 6.47 14.15
N GLY A 123 -5.16 5.60 14.39
CA GLY A 123 -3.79 5.80 13.94
C GLY A 123 -3.68 5.50 12.45
N LYS A 124 -3.13 6.43 11.67
CA LYS A 124 -2.91 6.23 10.23
C LYS A 124 -1.46 5.83 9.98
N TYR A 125 -1.25 4.59 9.57
CA TYR A 125 0.05 4.07 9.12
C TYR A 125 0.07 4.06 7.58
N MET A 126 1.14 4.58 6.98
CA MET A 126 1.36 4.55 5.53
C MET A 126 2.77 4.04 5.29
N ASP A 127 2.88 3.01 4.47
CA ASP A 127 4.14 2.38 4.08
C ASP A 127 4.37 2.58 2.58
N ILE A 128 5.58 2.99 2.21
CA ILE A 128 6.01 3.14 0.81
C ILE A 128 7.22 2.24 0.64
N GLN A 129 7.04 1.18 -0.14
CA GLN A 129 8.09 0.22 -0.40
C GLN A 129 8.81 0.61 -1.68
N PHE A 130 10.10 0.83 -1.57
CA PHE A 130 11.00 0.99 -2.70
C PHE A 130 11.66 -0.36 -2.93
N ASN A 131 11.50 -0.88 -4.15
CA ASN A 131 11.79 -2.25 -4.59
C ASN A 131 10.65 -3.25 -4.36
N TYR A 132 10.48 -4.13 -5.35
CA TYR A 132 9.49 -5.19 -5.31
C TYR A 132 10.04 -6.41 -4.56
N GLU A 133 9.67 -6.56 -3.29
CA GLU A 133 9.83 -7.83 -2.58
C GLU A 133 8.52 -8.62 -2.66
N PHE A 134 8.50 -9.67 -3.49
CA PHE A 134 7.31 -10.50 -3.70
C PHE A 134 6.66 -10.94 -2.39
N ARG A 135 7.47 -11.40 -1.42
CA ARG A 135 6.96 -11.89 -0.14
C ARG A 135 6.23 -10.79 0.66
N LYS A 136 6.78 -9.57 0.71
CA LYS A 136 6.16 -8.44 1.42
C LYS A 136 4.85 -8.03 0.74
N GLN A 137 4.86 -7.90 -0.59
CA GLN A 137 3.66 -7.54 -1.35
C GLN A 137 2.57 -8.64 -1.29
N LEU A 138 2.98 -9.92 -1.27
CA LEU A 138 2.08 -11.06 -1.07
C LEU A 138 1.33 -10.95 0.27
N CYS A 139 2.05 -10.70 1.37
CA CYS A 139 1.44 -10.55 2.69
C CYS A 139 0.48 -9.35 2.78
N ILE A 140 0.87 -8.19 2.23
CA ILE A 140 0.06 -6.97 2.27
C ILE A 140 -1.25 -7.17 1.52
N ASN A 141 -1.17 -7.64 0.28
CA ASN A 141 -2.36 -7.83 -0.54
C ASN A 141 -3.24 -8.95 0.00
N PHE A 142 -2.65 -10.05 0.50
CA PHE A 142 -3.42 -11.10 1.16
C PHE A 142 -4.18 -10.58 2.39
N CYS A 143 -3.55 -9.72 3.20
CA CYS A 143 -4.22 -9.04 4.30
C CYS A 143 -5.39 -8.17 3.80
N ASN A 144 -5.19 -7.40 2.73
CA ASN A 144 -6.25 -6.59 2.12
C ASN A 144 -7.42 -7.44 1.60
N GLU A 145 -7.14 -8.56 0.92
CA GLU A 145 -8.18 -9.50 0.45
C GLU A 145 -8.96 -10.09 1.63
N LYS A 146 -8.30 -10.41 2.74
CA LYS A 146 -8.96 -10.87 3.97
C LYS A 146 -9.83 -9.80 4.62
N LEU A 147 -9.37 -8.55 4.64
CA LEU A 147 -10.17 -7.43 5.13
C LEU A 147 -11.37 -7.17 4.23
N GLN A 148 -11.21 -7.24 2.91
CA GLN A 148 -12.30 -7.12 1.95
C GLN A 148 -13.32 -8.26 2.09
N GLN A 149 -12.84 -9.50 2.26
CA GLN A 149 -13.71 -10.66 2.48
C GLN A 149 -14.57 -10.46 3.73
N LEU A 150 -13.93 -10.03 4.84
CA LEU A 150 -14.62 -9.74 6.09
C LEU A 150 -15.61 -8.58 5.95
N PHE A 151 -15.24 -7.53 5.20
CA PHE A 151 -16.12 -6.38 4.94
C PHE A 151 -17.37 -6.80 4.16
N ILE A 152 -17.20 -7.54 3.06
CA ILE A 152 -18.31 -8.04 2.24
C ILE A 152 -19.26 -8.88 3.10
N GLU A 153 -18.71 -9.82 3.87
CA GLU A 153 -19.51 -10.71 4.73
C GLU A 153 -20.27 -9.92 5.81
N LEU A 154 -19.60 -9.02 6.53
CA LEU A 154 -20.23 -8.27 7.62
C LEU A 154 -21.23 -7.23 7.11
N THR A 155 -20.93 -6.51 6.03
CA THR A 155 -21.83 -5.50 5.47
C THR A 155 -23.07 -6.15 4.85
N LEU A 156 -22.91 -7.19 4.03
CA LEU A 156 -24.07 -7.87 3.43
C LEU A 156 -24.93 -8.54 4.49
N LYS A 157 -24.31 -9.18 5.49
CA LYS A 157 -25.05 -9.78 6.60
C LYS A 157 -25.80 -8.74 7.42
N SER A 158 -25.17 -7.60 7.72
CA SER A 158 -25.82 -6.52 8.46
C SER A 158 -27.02 -5.94 7.71
N GLU A 159 -26.91 -5.75 6.38
CA GLU A 159 -28.01 -5.28 5.54
C GLU A 159 -29.14 -6.32 5.46
N GLN A 160 -28.80 -7.61 5.30
CA GLN A 160 -29.79 -8.70 5.32
C GLN A 160 -30.55 -8.75 6.64
N ASP A 161 -29.84 -8.66 7.77
CA ASP A 161 -30.43 -8.65 9.11
C ASP A 161 -31.37 -7.44 9.31
N GLU A 162 -31.05 -6.28 8.73
CA GLU A 162 -31.90 -5.09 8.83
C GLU A 162 -33.15 -5.20 7.95
N TYR A 163 -33.02 -5.71 6.72
CA TYR A 163 -34.16 -6.00 5.85
C TYR A 163 -35.12 -7.00 6.48
N GLU A 164 -34.61 -8.04 7.14
CA GLU A 164 -35.42 -9.02 7.85
C GLU A 164 -36.18 -8.39 9.03
N LYS A 165 -35.53 -7.51 9.81
CA LYS A 165 -36.20 -6.76 10.89
C LYS A 165 -37.30 -5.84 10.38
N GLU A 166 -37.08 -5.19 9.24
CA GLU A 166 -38.06 -4.28 8.63
C GLU A 166 -39.15 -5.02 7.83
N GLY A 167 -39.03 -6.35 7.67
CA GLY A 167 -39.96 -7.16 6.91
C GLY A 167 -39.90 -6.91 5.40
N ILE A 168 -38.75 -6.43 4.90
CA ILE A 168 -38.52 -6.11 3.50
C ILE A 168 -37.93 -7.35 2.80
N GLU A 169 -38.45 -7.68 1.61
CA GLU A 169 -37.94 -8.80 0.81
C GLU A 169 -36.52 -8.51 0.30
N TRP A 170 -35.58 -9.39 0.64
CA TRP A 170 -34.19 -9.27 0.20
C TRP A 170 -34.06 -9.51 -1.31
N GLN A 171 -33.51 -8.52 -2.02
CA GLN A 171 -33.12 -8.69 -3.41
C GLN A 171 -31.65 -9.11 -3.47
N HIS A 172 -31.39 -10.22 -4.15
CA HIS A 172 -30.03 -10.73 -4.29
C HIS A 172 -29.14 -9.72 -5.03
N VAL A 173 -28.11 -9.24 -4.35
CA VAL A 173 -27.06 -8.39 -4.94
C VAL A 173 -25.94 -9.29 -5.44
N GLU A 174 -25.66 -9.22 -6.74
CA GLU A 174 -24.48 -9.87 -7.31
C GLU A 174 -23.21 -9.12 -6.87
N PHE A 175 -22.26 -9.84 -6.28
CA PHE A 175 -20.93 -9.32 -5.96
C PHE A 175 -19.86 -10.36 -6.26
N PHE A 176 -18.61 -9.92 -6.43
CA PHE A 176 -17.49 -10.82 -6.60
C PHE A 176 -17.03 -11.37 -5.24
N ASP A 177 -17.19 -12.67 -5.04
CA ASP A 177 -16.67 -13.36 -3.86
C ASP A 177 -15.16 -13.57 -4.00
N ASN A 178 -14.38 -12.74 -3.31
CA ASN A 178 -12.93 -12.79 -3.34
C ASN A 178 -12.34 -13.98 -2.54
N LYS A 179 -13.17 -14.83 -1.91
CA LYS A 179 -12.73 -16.05 -1.22
C LYS A 179 -11.88 -16.94 -2.14
N ILE A 180 -12.19 -17.01 -3.43
CA ILE A 180 -11.41 -17.78 -4.41
C ILE A 180 -9.94 -17.32 -4.49
N ILE A 181 -9.66 -16.04 -4.27
CA ILE A 181 -8.29 -15.49 -4.23
C ILE A 181 -7.64 -15.76 -2.87
N CYS A 182 -8.40 -15.62 -1.77
CA CYS A 182 -7.92 -16.00 -0.45
C CYS A 182 -7.48 -17.47 -0.40
N ASP A 183 -8.30 -18.38 -0.95
CA ASP A 183 -8.02 -19.81 -1.01
C ASP A 183 -6.77 -20.10 -1.85
N LEU A 184 -6.60 -19.43 -3.01
CA LEU A 184 -5.38 -19.54 -3.82
C LEU A 184 -4.10 -19.23 -3.01
N ILE A 185 -4.17 -18.31 -2.05
CA ILE A 185 -3.02 -17.89 -1.25
C ILE A 185 -2.82 -18.82 -0.05
N GLU A 186 -3.89 -19.14 0.70
CA GLU A 186 -3.79 -19.73 2.04
C GLU A 186 -4.20 -21.22 2.15
N GLU A 187 -4.81 -21.82 1.12
CA GLU A 187 -5.35 -23.18 1.23
C GLU A 187 -4.27 -24.16 1.70
N LYS A 188 -4.54 -24.90 2.77
CA LYS A 188 -3.57 -25.85 3.32
C LYS A 188 -3.17 -26.87 2.25
N HIS A 189 -1.86 -27.03 2.06
CA HIS A 189 -1.25 -27.95 1.08
C HIS A 189 -1.49 -27.62 -0.41
N LYS A 190 -2.25 -26.57 -0.74
CA LYS A 190 -2.57 -26.21 -2.13
C LYS A 190 -2.38 -24.74 -2.47
N GLY A 191 -2.30 -23.87 -1.47
CA GLY A 191 -2.10 -22.44 -1.63
C GLY A 191 -0.63 -22.08 -1.85
N LEU A 192 -0.41 -20.84 -2.29
CA LEU A 192 0.91 -20.28 -2.52
C LEU A 192 1.82 -20.39 -1.29
N ILE A 193 1.31 -20.05 -0.09
CA ILE A 193 2.09 -20.09 1.14
C ILE A 193 2.53 -21.53 1.45
N ALA A 194 1.64 -22.51 1.30
CA ALA A 194 1.96 -23.91 1.54
C ALA A 194 3.06 -24.41 0.58
N PHE A 195 3.01 -24.02 -0.69
CA PHE A 195 4.04 -24.38 -1.66
C PHE A 195 5.38 -23.68 -1.41
N MET A 196 5.36 -22.42 -0.94
CA MET A 196 6.57 -21.73 -0.49
C MET A 196 7.21 -22.46 0.70
N ASP A 197 6.42 -22.83 1.70
CA ASP A 197 6.90 -23.56 2.88
C ASP A 197 7.50 -24.91 2.48
N GLU A 198 6.81 -25.68 1.64
CA GLU A 198 7.33 -26.96 1.14
C GLU A 198 8.63 -26.80 0.35
N GLU A 199 8.77 -25.74 -0.45
CA GLU A 199 9.99 -25.49 -1.22
C GLU A 199 11.16 -25.14 -0.30
N CYS A 200 10.92 -24.37 0.77
CA CYS A 200 11.92 -24.07 1.81
C CYS A 200 12.37 -25.32 2.59
N LEU A 201 11.50 -26.32 2.73
CA LEU A 201 11.75 -27.54 3.50
C LEU A 201 12.33 -28.69 2.67
N ARG A 202 12.42 -28.53 1.33
CA ARG A 202 12.89 -29.60 0.45
C ARG A 202 14.42 -29.85 0.61
N PRO A 203 14.90 -31.09 0.41
CA PRO A 203 16.33 -31.35 0.35
C PRO A 203 16.95 -30.75 -0.92
N GLY A 204 18.03 -29.98 -0.75
CA GLY A 204 18.73 -29.25 -1.81
C GLY A 204 18.67 -27.74 -1.60
N GLU A 205 19.30 -26.95 -2.49
CA GLU A 205 19.18 -25.49 -2.40
C GLU A 205 17.83 -25.03 -2.98
N PRO A 206 16.94 -24.44 -2.16
CA PRO A 206 15.74 -23.79 -2.67
C PRO A 206 16.14 -22.59 -3.51
N ASN A 207 15.47 -22.41 -4.66
CA ASN A 207 15.64 -21.23 -5.49
C ASN A 207 14.32 -20.81 -6.12
N ASP A 208 14.22 -19.53 -6.48
CA ASP A 208 13.00 -18.94 -7.01
C ASP A 208 12.52 -19.60 -8.30
N LYS A 209 13.45 -20.15 -9.11
CA LYS A 209 13.11 -20.84 -10.36
C LYS A 209 12.37 -22.15 -10.11
N THR A 210 12.78 -22.91 -9.10
CA THR A 210 12.11 -24.17 -8.77
C THR A 210 10.79 -23.95 -8.05
N LEU A 211 10.71 -22.92 -7.18
CA LEU A 211 9.44 -22.48 -6.60
C LEU A 211 8.44 -22.10 -7.70
N LEU A 212 8.89 -21.31 -8.66
CA LEU A 212 8.07 -20.87 -9.78
C LEU A 212 7.61 -22.04 -10.65
N ALA A 213 8.49 -22.99 -10.96
CA ALA A 213 8.12 -24.20 -11.69
C ALA A 213 7.04 -25.00 -10.95
N LYS A 214 7.12 -25.04 -9.62
CA LYS A 214 6.11 -25.66 -8.75
C LYS A 214 4.76 -24.95 -8.88
N PHE A 215 4.74 -23.62 -8.78
CA PHE A 215 3.52 -22.83 -9.01
C PHE A 215 2.92 -23.07 -10.40
N ASN A 216 3.75 -23.01 -11.45
CA ASN A 216 3.32 -23.23 -12.84
C ASN A 216 2.75 -24.61 -13.08
N THR A 217 3.17 -25.62 -12.30
CA THR A 217 2.65 -26.97 -12.40
C THR A 217 1.36 -27.13 -11.59
N LYS A 218 1.35 -26.63 -10.35
CA LYS A 218 0.30 -26.90 -9.36
C LYS A 218 -0.88 -25.94 -9.42
N LEU A 219 -0.68 -24.70 -9.88
CA LEU A 219 -1.72 -23.66 -9.89
C LEU A 219 -2.19 -23.29 -11.29
N SER A 220 -1.69 -23.98 -12.32
CA SER A 220 -1.91 -23.64 -13.73
C SER A 220 -3.37 -23.66 -14.19
N TYR A 221 -4.25 -24.34 -13.44
CA TYR A 221 -5.68 -24.45 -13.70
C TYR A 221 -6.50 -23.37 -12.99
N HIS A 222 -5.91 -22.64 -12.05
CA HIS A 222 -6.64 -21.69 -11.22
C HIS A 222 -6.95 -20.41 -12.02
N PRO A 223 -8.20 -19.93 -12.04
CA PRO A 223 -8.61 -18.81 -12.91
C PRO A 223 -7.91 -17.48 -12.57
N HIS A 224 -7.51 -17.31 -11.30
CA HIS A 224 -6.76 -16.15 -10.82
C HIS A 224 -5.24 -16.37 -10.80
N TYR A 225 -4.74 -17.47 -11.39
CA TYR A 225 -3.31 -17.72 -11.56
C TYR A 225 -2.94 -17.65 -13.03
N ILE A 226 -2.03 -16.75 -13.38
CA ILE A 226 -1.51 -16.61 -14.74
C ILE A 226 0.01 -16.69 -14.68
N SER A 227 0.60 -17.47 -15.57
CA SER A 227 2.05 -17.49 -15.76
C SER A 227 2.42 -16.81 -17.06
N HIS A 228 3.66 -16.35 -17.19
CA HIS A 228 4.15 -15.74 -18.44
C HIS A 228 3.90 -16.65 -19.66
N GLN A 229 4.03 -17.96 -19.50
CA GLN A 229 3.84 -18.94 -20.57
C GLN A 229 2.38 -19.01 -21.06
N LYS A 230 1.40 -18.68 -20.20
CA LYS A 230 -0.03 -18.71 -20.51
C LYS A 230 -0.64 -17.31 -20.72
N ALA A 231 0.08 -16.24 -20.38
CA ALA A 231 -0.37 -14.86 -20.55
C ALA A 231 -0.47 -14.47 -22.04
N ASP A 232 -1.40 -13.57 -22.37
CA ASP A 232 -1.48 -12.98 -23.71
C ASP A 232 -0.33 -11.97 -23.96
N ILE A 233 -0.12 -11.56 -25.21
CA ILE A 233 0.99 -10.67 -25.59
C ILE A 233 0.94 -9.32 -24.84
N LYS A 234 -0.26 -8.88 -24.44
CA LYS A 234 -0.47 -7.62 -23.73
C LYS A 234 -0.04 -7.75 -22.26
N LEU A 235 -0.46 -8.81 -21.58
CA LEU A 235 -0.07 -9.14 -20.21
C LEU A 235 1.41 -9.52 -20.13
N GLN A 236 1.97 -10.25 -21.09
CA GLN A 236 3.40 -10.56 -21.14
C GLN A 236 4.27 -9.29 -21.16
N LYS A 237 3.82 -8.24 -21.87
CA LYS A 237 4.52 -6.93 -21.88
C LYS A 237 4.43 -6.20 -20.54
N ILE A 238 3.37 -6.41 -19.77
CA ILE A 238 3.16 -5.82 -18.44
C ILE A 238 3.95 -6.59 -17.38
N MET A 239 3.97 -7.92 -17.49
CA MET A 239 4.72 -8.79 -16.60
C MET A 239 6.22 -8.52 -16.76
N GLY A 240 6.77 -8.47 -17.99
CA GLY A 240 8.21 -8.36 -18.20
C GLY A 240 8.88 -9.73 -18.33
N ARG A 241 10.09 -9.79 -18.93
CA ARG A 241 10.70 -11.05 -19.38
C ARG A 241 11.11 -12.01 -18.24
N ASP A 242 11.34 -11.48 -17.04
CA ASP A 242 11.82 -12.23 -15.86
C ASP A 242 10.69 -12.51 -14.85
N VAL A 243 9.45 -12.24 -15.25
CA VAL A 243 8.27 -12.18 -14.37
C VAL A 243 7.30 -13.28 -14.74
N SER A 244 6.89 -14.06 -13.75
CA SER A 244 6.41 -15.41 -14.03
C SER A 244 5.11 -15.79 -13.33
N LEU A 245 4.59 -14.94 -12.45
CA LEU A 245 3.30 -15.13 -11.77
C LEU A 245 2.52 -13.83 -11.78
N PHE A 246 1.31 -13.88 -12.34
CA PHE A 246 0.31 -12.84 -12.27
C PHE A 246 -0.93 -13.38 -11.56
N ILE A 247 -1.35 -12.69 -10.50
CA ILE A 247 -2.60 -13.01 -9.79
C ILE A 247 -3.53 -11.83 -9.99
N ASN A 248 -4.67 -12.08 -10.63
CA ASN A 248 -5.70 -11.09 -10.86
C ASN A 248 -6.63 -11.05 -9.65
N ASN A 249 -6.73 -9.91 -8.97
CA ASN A 249 -7.58 -9.75 -7.79
C ASN A 249 -8.48 -8.51 -7.92
N ALA A 250 -9.28 -8.23 -6.89
CA ALA A 250 -10.29 -7.18 -6.96
C ALA A 250 -9.70 -5.74 -6.91
N ALA A 251 -8.43 -5.57 -6.50
CA ALA A 251 -7.84 -4.25 -6.21
C ALA A 251 -6.49 -3.94 -6.89
N THR A 252 -5.62 -4.93 -7.11
CA THR A 252 -4.24 -4.82 -7.63
C THR A 252 -3.60 -6.14 -8.06
N ASP A 253 -3.13 -6.21 -9.30
CA ASP A 253 -2.38 -7.34 -9.84
C ASP A 253 -1.05 -7.65 -9.09
N PHE A 254 -0.69 -8.94 -9.02
CA PHE A 254 0.61 -9.41 -8.51
C PHE A 254 1.60 -9.70 -9.64
N ASN A 255 2.91 -9.58 -9.40
CA ASN A 255 3.97 -9.94 -10.36
C ASN A 255 5.17 -10.60 -9.64
N PHE A 256 5.32 -11.94 -9.66
CA PHE A 256 6.54 -12.57 -9.11
C PHE A 256 7.71 -12.46 -10.08
N ASN A 257 8.83 -11.90 -9.62
CA ASN A 257 10.09 -11.86 -10.36
C ASN A 257 11.06 -12.85 -9.71
N SER A 258 11.53 -13.85 -10.46
CA SER A 258 12.64 -14.67 -9.99
C SER A 258 13.93 -13.90 -10.25
N VAL A 259 14.71 -13.59 -9.20
CA VAL A 259 16.04 -13.00 -9.36
C VAL A 259 17.03 -14.02 -9.91
#